data_AF-A0A382F3Q6-F1
#
_entry.id   AF-A0A382F3Q6-F1
#
_cell.length_a   1.000
_cell.length_b   1.000
_cell.length_c   1.000
_cell.angle_alpha   90.00
_cell.angle_beta   90.00
_cell.angle_gamma   90.00
#
_symmetry.space_group_name_H-M   'P 1'
#
loop_
_entity.id
_entity.type
_entity.pdbx_description
1 polymer ?
#
loop_
_entity_poly.entity_id
_entity_poly.type
_entity_poly.pdbx_seq_one_letter_code
_entity_poly.pdbx_strand_id
1 'polypeptide(L)'
;MPAEDKTIPIPNLAQARQKSSVAHQILVKLKEQGLEEDYDDDLAKLCTDLGDLWGAQLSFTERLGDFLDTETAIVDSWHKFGDCLADICSELEHMAWHIQSVKGPIERIAQRAYQADDQNPYETRVV
;
A
#
# COMPACT_ATOMS: atom_id res chain seq x y z
N MET A 1 -8.80 -1.16 -39.60
CA MET A 1 -8.45 -1.20 -38.17
C MET A 1 -8.60 -2.63 -37.72
N PRO A 2 -7.53 -3.37 -37.38
CA PRO A 2 -7.71 -4.67 -36.74
C PRO A 2 -8.29 -4.44 -35.34
N ALA A 3 -9.15 -5.36 -34.89
CA ALA A 3 -9.72 -5.30 -33.56
C ALA A 3 -8.61 -5.50 -32.53
N GLU A 4 -8.45 -4.54 -31.62
CA GLU A 4 -7.59 -4.69 -30.45
C GLU A 4 -8.02 -5.92 -29.67
N ASP A 5 -7.10 -6.87 -29.53
CA ASP A 5 -7.26 -8.04 -28.67
C ASP A 5 -7.26 -7.55 -27.22
N LYS A 6 -8.46 -7.22 -26.71
CA LYS A 6 -8.69 -6.86 -25.30
C LYS A 6 -8.51 -8.12 -24.46
N THR A 7 -7.26 -8.50 -24.26
CA THR A 7 -6.87 -9.50 -23.27
C THR A 7 -7.28 -8.98 -21.90
N ILE A 8 -8.23 -9.67 -21.27
CA ILE A 8 -8.63 -9.37 -19.89
C ILE A 8 -7.44 -9.70 -19.00
N PRO A 9 -6.94 -8.76 -18.17
CA PRO A 9 -5.83 -9.03 -17.27
C PRO A 9 -6.18 -10.19 -16.35
N ILE A 10 -5.32 -11.22 -16.29
CA ILE A 10 -5.51 -12.35 -15.37
C ILE A 10 -5.20 -11.84 -13.96
N PRO A 11 -6.12 -11.97 -12.98
CA PRO A 11 -5.88 -11.49 -11.63
C PRO A 11 -4.71 -12.22 -10.97
N ASN A 12 -3.77 -11.48 -10.37
CA ASN A 12 -2.71 -12.05 -9.54
C ASN A 12 -3.25 -12.40 -8.15
N LEU A 13 -3.88 -13.57 -8.04
CA LEU A 13 -4.47 -14.04 -6.78
C LEU A 13 -3.44 -14.26 -5.66
N ALA A 14 -2.18 -14.56 -6.01
CA ALA A 14 -1.12 -14.72 -5.02
C ALA A 14 -0.81 -13.37 -4.35
N GLN A 15 -0.64 -12.31 -5.15
CA GLN A 15 -0.43 -10.96 -4.63
C GLN A 15 -1.63 -10.50 -3.79
N ALA A 16 -2.86 -10.70 -4.25
CA ALA A 16 -4.06 -10.34 -3.49
C ALA A 16 -4.12 -11.02 -2.10
N ARG A 17 -3.75 -12.31 -2.03
CA ARG A 17 -3.67 -13.03 -0.74
C ARG A 17 -2.59 -12.46 0.17
N GLN A 18 -1.44 -12.08 -0.37
CA GLN A 18 -0.38 -11.47 0.42
C GLN A 18 -0.78 -10.08 0.95
N LYS A 19 -1.39 -9.23 0.10
CA LYS A 19 -1.92 -7.92 0.53
C LYS A 19 -2.91 -8.08 1.70
N SER A 20 -3.85 -9.01 1.58
CA SER A 20 -4.80 -9.34 2.64
C SER A 20 -4.11 -9.84 3.91
N SER A 21 -3.07 -10.68 3.77
CA SER A 21 -2.30 -11.16 4.92
C SER A 21 -1.58 -10.02 5.65
N VAL A 22 -0.96 -9.09 4.91
CA VAL A 22 -0.28 -7.92 5.49
C VAL A 22 -1.28 -7.02 6.22
N ALA A 23 -2.39 -6.68 5.56
CA ALA A 23 -3.47 -5.88 6.18
C ALA A 23 -3.95 -6.52 7.49
N HIS A 24 -4.16 -7.84 7.49
CA HIS A 24 -4.60 -8.56 8.69
C HIS A 24 -3.55 -8.54 9.81
N GLN A 25 -2.26 -8.73 9.48
CA GLN A 25 -1.19 -8.67 10.48
C GLN A 25 -1.08 -7.29 11.15
N ILE A 26 -1.29 -6.21 10.38
CA ILE A 26 -1.33 -4.84 10.91
C ILE A 26 -2.52 -4.67 11.86
N LEU A 27 -3.70 -5.15 11.46
CA LEU A 27 -4.91 -5.12 12.30
C LEU A 27 -4.67 -5.82 13.64
N VAL A 28 -4.14 -7.05 13.60
CA VAL A 28 -3.84 -7.83 14.82
C VAL A 28 -2.91 -7.05 15.73
N LYS A 29 -1.80 -6.52 15.19
CA LYS A 29 -0.81 -5.76 15.97
C LYS A 29 -1.42 -4.53 16.66
N LEU A 30 -2.35 -3.83 16.00
CA LEU A 30 -3.01 -2.65 16.59
C LEU A 30 -4.07 -3.05 17.62
N LYS A 31 -4.84 -4.12 17.38
CA LYS A 31 -5.81 -4.64 18.36
C LYS A 31 -5.13 -5.21 19.61
N GLU A 32 -3.93 -5.76 19.51
CA GLU A 32 -3.12 -6.19 20.65
C GLU A 32 -2.74 -5.04 21.60
N GLN A 33 -2.79 -3.78 21.15
CA GLN A 33 -2.60 -2.60 22.00
C GLN A 33 -3.85 -2.21 22.80
N GLY A 34 -4.96 -2.95 22.66
CA GLY A 34 -6.21 -2.66 23.36
C GLY A 34 -6.97 -1.46 22.80
N LEU A 35 -6.79 -1.15 21.51
CA LEU A 35 -7.51 -0.07 20.84
C LEU A 35 -9.03 -0.30 20.90
N GLU A 36 -9.77 0.73 21.31
CA GLU A 36 -11.21 0.67 21.46
C GLU A 36 -11.95 0.49 20.11
N GLU A 37 -13.23 0.10 20.18
CA GLU A 37 -14.07 -0.15 18.99
C GLU A 37 -14.42 1.13 18.20
N ASP A 38 -14.33 2.32 18.82
CA ASP A 38 -14.55 3.60 18.14
C ASP A 38 -13.49 3.92 17.08
N TYR A 39 -12.37 3.19 17.08
CA TYR A 39 -11.33 3.26 16.04
C TYR A 39 -11.49 2.20 14.94
N ASP A 40 -12.55 1.38 14.93
CA ASP A 40 -12.68 0.29 13.94
C ASP A 40 -12.69 0.78 12.49
N ASP A 41 -13.32 1.92 12.21
CA ASP A 41 -13.32 2.53 10.87
C ASP A 41 -11.92 3.00 10.45
N ASP A 42 -11.18 3.60 11.39
CA ASP A 42 -9.80 4.03 11.17
C ASP A 42 -8.86 2.84 10.99
N LEU A 43 -9.05 1.78 11.77
CA LEU A 43 -8.31 0.54 11.65
C LEU A 43 -8.57 -0.14 10.32
N ALA A 44 -9.83 -0.26 9.90
CA ALA A 44 -10.18 -0.85 8.62
C ALA A 44 -9.49 -0.10 7.47
N LYS A 45 -9.60 1.23 7.47
CA LYS A 45 -8.96 2.07 6.45
C LYS A 45 -7.45 1.96 6.48
N LEU A 46 -6.82 2.07 7.65
CA LEU A 46 -5.37 2.00 7.81
C LEU A 46 -4.82 0.64 7.35
N CYS A 47 -5.45 -0.46 7.77
CA CYS A 47 -4.97 -1.81 7.44
C CYS A 47 -5.09 -2.09 5.94
N THR A 48 -6.21 -1.70 5.33
CA THR A 48 -6.41 -1.82 3.88
C THR A 48 -5.41 -0.97 3.13
N ASP A 49 -5.30 0.33 3.43
CA ASP A 49 -4.41 1.24 2.69
C ASP A 49 -2.94 0.84 2.83
N LEU A 50 -2.49 0.40 4.02
CA LEU A 50 -1.11 -0.07 4.19
C LEU A 50 -0.85 -1.40 3.47
N GLY A 51 -1.82 -2.32 3.47
CA GLY A 51 -1.73 -3.59 2.72
C GLY A 51 -1.69 -3.36 1.21
N ASP A 52 -2.52 -2.44 0.72
CA ASP A 52 -2.56 -2.07 -0.70
C ASP A 52 -1.32 -1.29 -1.12
N LEU A 53 -0.82 -0.37 -0.28
CA LEU A 53 0.43 0.35 -0.52
C LEU A 53 1.63 -0.58 -0.56
N TRP A 54 1.71 -1.57 0.34
CA TRP A 54 2.73 -2.62 0.28
C TRP A 54 2.68 -3.39 -1.05
N GLY A 55 1.46 -3.73 -1.49
CA GLY A 55 1.25 -4.39 -2.77
C GLY A 55 1.62 -3.52 -3.98
N ALA A 56 1.25 -2.25 -3.97
CA ALA A 56 1.57 -1.28 -5.02
C ALA A 56 3.09 -1.04 -5.11
N GLN A 57 3.80 -1.02 -3.98
CA GLN A 57 5.27 -0.96 -3.98
C GLN A 57 5.92 -2.15 -4.72
N LEU A 58 5.38 -3.37 -4.56
CA LEU A 58 5.87 -4.54 -5.29
C LEU A 58 5.63 -4.40 -6.79
N SER A 59 4.42 -4.02 -7.19
CA SER A 59 4.09 -3.79 -8.60
C SER A 59 4.94 -2.68 -9.21
N PHE A 60 5.15 -1.57 -8.51
CA PHE A 60 6.08 -0.52 -8.92
C PHE A 60 7.51 -1.04 -9.12
N THR A 61 7.98 -1.91 -8.23
CA THR A 61 9.32 -2.53 -8.35
C THR A 61 9.40 -3.43 -9.59
N GLU A 62 8.35 -4.20 -9.89
CA GLU A 62 8.26 -5.00 -11.11
C GLU A 62 8.29 -4.11 -12.36
N ARG A 63 7.53 -3.02 -12.40
CA ARG A 63 7.53 -2.06 -13.53
C ARG A 63 8.87 -1.37 -13.74
N LEU A 64 9.57 -1.03 -12.66
CA LEU A 64 10.94 -0.52 -12.76
C LEU A 64 11.89 -1.58 -13.34
N GLY A 65 11.72 -2.84 -12.95
CA GLY A 65 12.46 -3.96 -13.55
C GLY A 65 12.22 -4.07 -15.05
N ASP A 66 10.95 -4.13 -15.46
CA ASP A 66 10.53 -4.19 -16.87
C ASP A 66 11.13 -3.03 -17.69
N PHE A 67 11.11 -1.81 -17.12
CA PHE A 67 11.70 -0.63 -17.76
C PHE A 67 13.22 -0.75 -17.93
N LEU A 68 13.93 -1.22 -16.90
CA LEU A 68 15.39 -1.39 -16.95
C LEU A 68 15.82 -2.50 -17.92
N ASP A 69 15.00 -3.53 -18.08
CA ASP A 69 15.24 -4.65 -18.98
C ASP A 69 14.84 -4.35 -20.43
N THR A 70 14.32 -3.15 -20.72
CA THR A 70 13.93 -2.76 -22.08
C THR A 70 15.15 -2.66 -23.01
N GLU A 71 15.24 -3.58 -23.97
CA GLU A 71 16.26 -3.54 -25.02
C GLU A 71 16.08 -2.32 -25.92
N THR A 72 17.13 -1.51 -26.07
CA THR A 72 17.09 -0.27 -26.85
C THR A 72 17.44 -0.47 -28.33
N ALA A 73 18.03 -1.60 -28.69
CA ALA A 73 18.53 -1.90 -30.04
C ALA A 73 17.48 -2.50 -30.99
N ILE A 74 16.25 -2.75 -30.53
CA ILE A 74 15.16 -3.32 -31.33
C ILE A 74 14.32 -2.24 -32.02
N VAL A 75 13.69 -2.60 -33.15
CA VAL A 75 12.64 -1.79 -33.78
C VAL A 75 11.49 -1.62 -32.77
N ASP A 76 10.90 -0.43 -32.71
CA ASP A 76 9.85 -0.02 -31.75
C ASP A 76 10.30 0.13 -30.28
N SER A 77 11.60 0.24 -30.00
CA SER A 77 12.11 0.46 -28.64
C SER A 77 11.51 1.70 -27.96
N TRP A 78 11.28 2.79 -28.71
CA TRP A 78 10.64 4.00 -28.19
C TRP A 78 9.18 3.81 -27.78
N HIS A 79 8.44 2.96 -28.48
CA HIS A 79 7.04 2.69 -28.12
C HIS A 79 6.98 1.93 -26.81
N LYS A 80 7.75 0.85 -26.68
CA LYS A 80 7.87 0.08 -25.43
C LYS A 80 8.34 0.95 -24.26
N PHE A 81 9.33 1.80 -24.51
CA PHE A 81 9.82 2.77 -23.53
C PHE A 81 8.70 3.69 -23.03
N GLY A 82 7.86 4.20 -23.93
CA GLY A 82 6.70 5.01 -23.60
C GLY A 82 5.66 4.25 -22.76
N ASP A 83 5.34 3.02 -23.14
CA ASP A 83 4.39 2.16 -22.41
C ASP A 83 4.87 1.88 -20.99
N CYS A 84 6.16 1.53 -20.81
CA CYS A 84 6.73 1.32 -19.48
C CYS A 84 6.68 2.58 -18.60
N LEU A 85 6.92 3.76 -19.15
CA LEU A 85 6.79 5.02 -18.40
C LEU A 85 5.34 5.32 -18.02
N ALA A 86 4.37 5.02 -18.90
CA ALA A 86 2.95 5.17 -18.59
C ALA A 86 2.53 4.24 -17.45
N ASP A 87 2.96 2.98 -17.47
CA ASP A 87 2.71 2.02 -16.40
C ASP A 87 3.32 2.47 -15.07
N ILE A 88 4.58 2.92 -15.08
CA ILE A 88 5.25 3.48 -13.89
C ILE A 88 4.46 4.68 -13.33
N CYS A 89 3.98 5.58 -14.19
CA CYS A 89 3.20 6.74 -13.78
C CYS A 89 1.88 6.30 -13.11
N SER A 90 1.18 5.33 -13.70
CA SER A 90 -0.06 4.78 -13.13
C SER A 90 0.17 4.17 -11.74
N GLU A 91 1.26 3.43 -11.53
CA GLU A 91 1.59 2.87 -10.22
C GLU A 91 1.91 3.97 -9.19
N LEU A 92 2.63 5.02 -9.59
CA LEU A 92 2.94 6.16 -8.72
C LEU A 92 1.67 6.91 -8.29
N GLU A 93 0.74 7.14 -9.22
CA GLU A 93 -0.55 7.78 -8.92
C GLU A 93 -1.39 6.95 -7.95
N HIS A 94 -1.41 5.63 -8.16
CA HIS A 94 -2.11 4.70 -7.27
C HIS A 94 -1.50 4.69 -5.86
N MET A 95 -0.17 4.64 -5.75
CA MET A 95 0.52 4.77 -4.46
C MET A 95 0.23 6.11 -3.78
N ALA A 96 0.25 7.22 -4.54
CA ALA A 96 -0.02 8.55 -4.00
C ALA A 96 -1.43 8.64 -3.38
N TRP A 97 -2.42 8.00 -4.01
CA TRP A 97 -3.77 7.92 -3.47
C TRP A 97 -3.81 7.23 -2.10
N HIS A 98 -3.19 6.06 -1.96
CA HIS A 98 -3.12 5.34 -0.67
C HIS A 98 -2.33 6.12 0.38
N ILE A 99 -1.20 6.73 0.02
CA ILE A 99 -0.38 7.56 0.92
C ILE A 99 -1.21 8.72 1.47
N GLN A 100 -2.01 9.37 0.64
CA GLN A 100 -2.87 10.47 1.07
C GLN A 100 -4.05 9.99 1.92
N SER A 101 -4.63 8.85 1.56
CA SER A 101 -5.77 8.23 2.25
C SER A 101 -5.42 7.75 3.67
N VAL A 102 -4.23 7.18 3.85
CA VAL A 102 -3.81 6.52 5.11
C VAL A 102 -3.34 7.48 6.20
N LYS A 103 -2.94 8.70 5.82
CA LYS A 103 -2.32 9.67 6.73
C LYS A 103 -3.20 10.02 7.94
N GLY A 104 -4.47 10.32 7.70
CA GLY A 104 -5.41 10.70 8.77
C GLY A 104 -5.62 9.60 9.81
N PRO A 105 -5.95 8.36 9.40
CA PRO A 105 -6.04 7.22 10.31
C PRO A 105 -4.75 6.98 11.12
N ILE A 106 -3.57 7.06 10.48
CA ILE A 106 -2.28 6.93 11.19
C ILE A 106 -2.15 7.99 12.29
N GLU A 107 -2.43 9.25 11.97
CA GLU A 107 -2.30 10.36 12.92
C GLU A 107 -3.22 10.18 14.12
N ARG A 108 -4.48 9.77 13.92
CA ARG A 108 -5.45 9.55 15.01
C ARG A 108 -5.06 8.37 15.90
N ILE A 109 -4.68 7.24 15.31
CA ILE A 109 -4.26 6.05 16.05
C ILE A 109 -2.97 6.34 16.83
N ALA A 110 -2.01 7.06 16.22
CA ALA A 110 -0.80 7.48 16.91
C ALA A 110 -1.09 8.41 18.10
N GLN A 111 -1.97 9.39 17.93
CA GLN A 111 -2.41 10.28 19.03
C GLN A 111 -3.04 9.49 20.17
N ARG A 112 -3.90 8.51 19.87
CA ARG A 112 -4.48 7.63 20.89
C ARG A 112 -3.43 6.81 21.62
N ALA A 113 -2.42 6.30 20.91
CA ALA A 113 -1.32 5.55 21.53
C ALA A 113 -0.53 6.42 22.51
N TYR A 114 -0.20 7.67 22.14
CA TYR A 114 0.45 8.62 23.05
C TYR A 114 -0.40 8.93 24.29
N GLN A 115 -1.71 9.13 24.12
CA GLN A 115 -2.63 9.37 25.25
C GLN A 115 -2.74 8.15 26.19
N ALA A 116 -2.59 6.93 25.68
CA ALA A 116 -2.57 5.71 26.50
C ALA A 116 -1.39 5.72 27.48
N ASP A 117 -0.25 6.19 27.00
CA ASP A 117 1.02 6.25 27.75
C ASP A 117 0.96 7.36 28.81
N ASP A 118 0.50 8.56 28.43
CA ASP A 118 0.30 9.68 29.36
C ASP A 118 -0.69 9.36 30.49
N GLN A 119 -1.64 8.45 30.26
CA GLN A 119 -2.64 8.03 31.24
C GLN A 119 -2.19 6.81 32.06
N ASN A 120 -1.01 6.24 31.81
CA ASN A 120 -0.49 5.10 32.55
C ASN A 120 0.06 5.54 33.93
N PRO A 121 -0.66 5.31 35.05
CA PRO A 121 -0.31 5.88 36.35
C PRO A 121 0.92 5.24 37.02
N TYR A 122 1.55 4.27 36.35
CA TYR A 122 2.65 3.48 36.90
C TYR A 122 4.05 4.01 36.55
N GLU A 123 4.20 5.03 35.69
CA GLU A 123 5.50 5.70 35.47
C GLU A 123 5.75 6.93 36.35
N THR A 124 4.74 7.55 36.98
CA THR A 124 4.95 8.77 37.79
C THR A 124 5.33 8.52 39.25
N ARG A 125 5.80 7.32 39.63
CA ARG A 125 6.31 7.08 40.99
C ARG A 125 7.55 6.19 41.03
N VAL A 126 8.68 6.75 40.63
CA VAL A 126 9.95 6.46 41.32
C VAL A 126 10.67 7.79 41.57
N VAL A 127 10.64 8.17 42.85
CA VAL A 127 11.37 9.21 43.62
C VAL A 127 12.17 10.25 42.85
#